data_AF-A0A9E2EM84-F1
#
_entry.id   AF-A0A9E2EM84-F1
#
_cell.length_a   1.000
_cell.length_b   1.000
_cell.length_c   1.000
_cell.angle_alpha   90.00
_cell.angle_beta   90.00
_cell.angle_gamma   90.00
#
_symmetry.space_group_name_H-M   'P 1'
#
loop_
_entity.id
_entity.type
_entity.pdbx_description
1 polymer ?
#
loop_
_entity_poly.entity_id
_entity_poly.type
_entity_poly.pdbx_seq_one_letter_code
_entity_poly.pdbx_strand_id
1 'polypeptide(L)' 'MNPNEFLRLALDPLRLSILGAAASESLDLDGVAAAHGVDRRTVLEAYGRLRAAGLVSEDDRLV' A
#
# COMPACT_ATOMS: atom_id res chain seq x y z
N MET A 1 1.78 16.08 5.48
CA MET A 1 0.61 15.69 4.68
C MET A 1 -0.63 16.29 5.30
N ASN A 2 -1.47 16.96 4.51
CA ASN A 2 -2.76 17.48 4.96
C ASN A 2 -3.90 16.46 4.70
N PRO A 3 -5.10 16.65 5.28
CA PRO A 3 -6.21 15.69 5.13
C PRO A 3 -6.65 15.46 3.67
N ASN A 4 -6.58 16.48 2.81
CA ASN A 4 -6.95 16.36 1.40
C ASN A 4 -5.92 15.55 0.61
N GLU A 5 -4.64 15.70 0.91
CA GLU A 5 -3.55 14.91 0.34
C GLU A 5 -3.67 13.44 0.76
N PHE A 6 -3.97 13.20 2.03
CA PHE A 6 -4.23 11.86 2.54
C PHE A 6 -5.40 11.20 1.82
N LEU A 7 -6.55 11.88 1.71
CA LEU A 7 -7.72 11.34 1.02
C LEU A 7 -7.43 11.02 -0.44
N ARG A 8 -6.73 11.90 -1.17
CA ARG A 8 -6.33 11.63 -2.57
C ARG A 8 -5.42 10.41 -2.71
N LEU A 9 -4.59 10.16 -1.70
CA LEU A 9 -3.68 9.02 -1.70
C LEU A 9 -4.42 7.73 -1.31
N ALA A 10 -5.30 7.78 -0.32
CA ALA A 10 -6.03 6.65 0.22
C ALA A 10 -7.26 6.25 -0.62
N LEU A 11 -7.85 7.14 -1.41
CA LEU A 11 -8.99 6.82 -2.28
C LEU A 11 -8.62 5.99 -3.52
N ASP A 12 -7.33 5.70 -3.73
CA ASP A 12 -6.87 4.72 -4.70
C ASP A 12 -7.09 3.31 -4.13
N PRO A 13 -7.92 2.44 -4.78
CA PRO A 13 -8.27 1.13 -4.23
C PRO A 13 -7.07 0.22 -3.96
N LEU A 14 -6.03 0.31 -4.79
CA LEU A 14 -4.81 -0.48 -4.60
C LEU A 14 -4.04 0.00 -3.37
N ARG A 15 -3.87 1.32 -3.22
CA ARG A 15 -3.19 1.88 -2.04
C ARG A 15 -3.97 1.63 -0.75
N LEU A 16 -5.29 1.69 -0.79
CA LEU A 16 -6.12 1.38 0.36
C LEU A 16 -5.99 -0.09 0.79
N SER A 17 -5.92 -1.01 -0.18
CA SER A 17 -5.67 -2.43 0.07
C SER A 17 -4.30 -2.66 0.72
N ILE A 18 -3.25 -1.99 0.22
CA ILE A 18 -1.90 -2.03 0.79
C ILE A 18 -1.90 -1.49 2.24
N LEU A 19 -2.59 -0.38 2.51
CA LEU A 19 -2.70 0.18 3.87
C LEU A 19 -3.43 -0.78 4.81
N GLY A 20 -4.51 -1.42 4.35
CA GLY A 20 -5.23 -2.43 5.13
C GLY A 20 -4.37 -3.66 5.44
N ALA A 21 -3.59 -4.13 4.48
CA ALA A 21 -2.66 -5.25 4.66
C ALA A 21 -1.55 -4.90 5.65
N ALA A 22 -0.94 -3.72 5.53
CA ALA A 22 0.09 -3.24 6.45
C ALA A 22 -0.44 -3.11 7.90
N ALA A 23 -1.66 -2.62 8.07
CA ALA A 23 -2.31 -2.53 9.38
C ALA A 23 -2.65 -3.91 9.99
N SER A 24 -2.69 -4.97 9.19
CA SER A 24 -3.03 -6.34 9.61
C SER A 24 -1.80 -7.20 9.95
N GLU A 25 -0.62 -6.58 10.13
CA GLU A 25 0.68 -7.21 10.48
C GLU A 25 1.24 -8.24 9.48
N SER A 26 0.56 -8.46 8.36
CA SER A 26 0.89 -9.44 7.32
C SER A 26 0.81 -8.77 5.95
N LEU A 27 1.92 -8.20 5.48
CA LEU A 27 1.98 -7.54 4.20
C LEU A 27 2.40 -8.52 3.08
N ASP A 28 1.41 -9.19 2.49
CA ASP A 28 1.59 -10.01 1.28
C ASP A 28 1.31 -9.18 0.01
N LEU A 29 2.37 -8.63 -0.58
CA LEU A 29 2.27 -7.82 -1.80
C LEU A 29 1.94 -8.65 -3.04
N ASP A 30 2.27 -9.94 -3.06
CA ASP A 30 1.96 -10.84 -4.18
C ASP A 30 0.47 -11.20 -4.17
N GLY A 31 -0.11 -11.42 -2.98
CA GLY A 31 -1.55 -11.57 -2.77
C GLY A 31 -2.34 -10.31 -3.18
N VAL A 32 -1.83 -9.12 -2.85
CA VAL A 32 -2.42 -7.85 -3.32
C VAL A 32 -2.37 -7.74 -4.85
N ALA A 33 -1.24 -8.11 -5.47
CA ALA A 33 -1.12 -8.10 -6.93
C ALA A 33 -2.15 -9.02 -7.60
N ALA A 34 -2.30 -10.24 -7.07
CA ALA A 34 -3.27 -11.23 -7.56
C ALA A 34 -4.72 -10.74 -7.39
N ALA A 35 -5.07 -10.16 -6.24
CA ALA A 35 -6.42 -9.67 -5.95
C ALA A 35 -6.85 -8.51 -6.86
N HIS A 36 -5.90 -7.66 -7.27
CA HIS A 36 -6.16 -6.51 -8.14
C HIS A 36 -5.91 -6.81 -9.63
N GLY A 37 -5.39 -7.99 -9.98
CA GLY A 37 -5.06 -8.35 -11.37
C GLY A 37 -3.98 -7.46 -11.97
N VAL A 38 -3.03 -7.00 -11.15
CA VAL A 38 -1.93 -6.11 -11.56
C VAL A 38 -0.58 -6.79 -11.37
N ASP A 39 0.44 -6.32 -12.08
CA ASP A 39 1.80 -6.80 -11.89
C ASP A 39 2.37 -6.38 -10.52
N ARG A 40 3.24 -7.23 -9.95
CA ARG A 40 3.95 -6.96 -8.69
C ARG A 40 4.66 -5.60 -8.69
N ARG A 41 5.20 -5.19 -9.85
CA ARG A 41 5.84 -3.88 -10.01
C ARG A 41 4.90 -2.72 -9.66
N THR A 42 3.65 -2.78 -10.12
CA THR A 42 2.63 -1.76 -9.85
C THR A 42 2.33 -1.67 -8.36
N VAL A 43 2.27 -2.82 -7.67
CA VAL A 43 2.07 -2.88 -6.22
C VAL A 43 3.27 -2.27 -5.48
N LEU A 44 4.50 -2.59 -5.89
CA LEU A 44 5.72 -2.01 -5.29
C LEU A 44 5.82 -0.49 -5.50
N GLU A 45 5.43 0.01 -6.68
CA GLU A 45 5.37 1.45 -6.94
C GLU A 45 4.32 2.15 -6.06
N ALA A 46 3.15 1.52 -5.86
CA ALA A 46 2.12 2.02 -4.96
C ALA A 46 2.57 2.00 -3.49
N TYR A 47 3.19 0.91 -3.04
CA TYR A 47 3.78 0.78 -1.70
C TYR A 47 4.89 1.83 -1.49
N GLY A 48 5.76 2.05 -2.47
CA GLY A 48 6.81 3.07 -2.41
C GLY A 48 6.26 4.49 -2.24
N ARG A 49 5.15 4.82 -2.91
CA ARG A 49 4.46 6.11 -2.73
C ARG A 49 3.87 6.26 -1.32
N LEU A 50 3.30 5.19 -0.77
CA LEU A 50 2.76 5.19 0.59
C LEU A 50 3.88 5.34 1.63
N ARG A 51 5.02 4.66 1.42
CA ARG A 51 6.22 4.77 2.25
C ARG A 51 6.79 6.20 2.21
N ALA A 52 6.91 6.79 1.02
CA ALA A 52 7.37 8.17 0.86
C ALA A 52 6.45 9.19 1.55
N ALA A 53 5.15 8.87 1.68
CA ALA A 53 4.18 9.66 2.42
C ALA A 53 4.18 9.39 3.94
N GLY A 54 4.99 8.43 4.43
CA GLY A 54 5.09 8.07 5.84
C GLY A 54 3.90 7.27 6.37
N LEU A 55 3.16 6.58 5.49
CA LEU A 55 1.94 5.86 5.85
C LEU A 55 2.14 4.36 6.09
N VAL A 56 3.29 3.83 5.67
CA VAL A 56 3.73 2.45 5.90
C VAL A 56 5.22 2.47 6.22
N SER A 57 5.64 1.58 7.12
CA SER A 57 7.03 1.42 7.54
C SER A 57 7.69 0.24 6.83
N GLU A 58 9.03 0.24 6.79
CA GLU A 58 9.82 -0.91 6.35
C GLU A 58 9.74 -2.07 7.37
N ASP A 59 9.37 -1.76 8.62
CA ASP A 59 9.08 -2.73 9.68
C ASP A 59 7.70 -3.37 9.56
N ASP A 60 6.83 -2.87 8.66
CA ASP A 60 5.57 -3.55 8.31
C ASP A 60 5.96 -4.83 7.58
N ARG A 61 6.03 -5.92 8.33
CA ARG A 61 6.63 -7.20 7.94
C ARG A 61 6.15 -7.63 6.56
N LEU A 62 7.05 -7.50 5.59
CA LEU A 62 6.97 -8.19 4.31
C LEU A 62 7.16 -9.67 4.60
N VAL A 63 6.08 -10.45 4.51
CA VAL A 63 6.11 -11.91 4.65
C VAL A 63 6.20 -12.54 3.27
#